data_AF-A0A6V8D850-F1
#
_entry.id   AF-A0A6V8D850-F1
#
_cell.length_a   1.000
_cell.length_b   1.000
_cell.length_c   1.000
_cell.angle_alpha   90.00
_cell.angle_beta   90.00
_cell.angle_gamma   90.00
#
_symmetry.space_group_name_H-M   'P 1'
#
loop_
_entity.id
_entity.type
_entity.pdbx_description
1 polymer ?
#
loop_
_entity_poly.entity_id
_entity_poly.type
_entity_poly.pdbx_seq_one_letter_code
_entity_poly.pdbx_strand_id
1 'polypeptide(L)'
;HNRDRLPFGAIQVGKGYRNEISPRQGMIRLREFNMAELEYFFNPHEDQEHDFDSWSDVELSLVPDEGDETRMTIQSALDASIVRHETVAYFMVQTYDFLIKVGIDPERLRFRQHEADEMAHYASDCWDAEILGSYGWIECVGIAHRGCYDLESHEKATGKTLRARREFSEPKVIEIDGWTVNGATAGPAFRALAGAVKKSVESLASDASFPCTITLESGETVEVLSEHVKRVQRTETISGEWYIPHVVEPAFGIDRIIWHVLDHAYDDTAKDGDAYTVLRLNDEVAPVNYCVFPLFEKEGMGELARTLHKKLSATSGVVSIYDSSGSIGRRYARADEIGVPRCLTVDHQSVQDQTVTVRNRDTGEQHRVHINDLV
;
A
#
# COMPACT_ATOMS: atom_id res chain seq x y z
N HIS A 1 -4.43 -15.85 12.44
CA HIS A 1 -5.37 -15.11 11.56
C HIS A 1 -5.61 -15.86 10.25
N ASN A 2 -4.57 -16.12 9.44
CA ASN A 2 -4.72 -16.82 8.16
C ASN A 2 -4.45 -18.35 8.21
N ARG A 3 -4.60 -18.99 9.38
CA ARG A 3 -4.29 -20.43 9.60
C ARG A 3 -2.92 -20.86 9.04
N ASP A 4 -1.91 -20.02 9.27
CA ASP A 4 -0.52 -20.21 8.81
C ASP A 4 -0.35 -20.35 7.29
N ARG A 5 -1.31 -19.80 6.52
CA ARG A 5 -1.25 -19.77 5.05
C ARG A 5 -0.66 -18.45 4.55
N LEU A 6 0.06 -18.56 3.45
CA LEU A 6 0.55 -17.46 2.63
C LEU A 6 -0.07 -17.59 1.22
N PRO A 7 -0.24 -16.47 0.49
CA PRO A 7 0.08 -15.12 0.92
C PRO A 7 -0.94 -14.54 1.92
N PHE A 8 -0.55 -13.49 2.65
CA PHE A 8 -1.47 -12.67 3.44
C PHE A 8 -0.98 -11.22 3.54
N GLY A 9 -1.92 -10.28 3.65
CA GLY A 9 -1.63 -8.87 3.87
C GLY A 9 -1.97 -8.41 5.28
N ALA A 10 -1.15 -7.54 5.86
CA ALA A 10 -1.48 -6.77 7.05
C ALA A 10 -1.46 -5.28 6.70
N ILE A 11 -2.58 -4.58 6.94
CA ILE A 11 -2.70 -3.15 6.65
C ILE A 11 -2.71 -2.36 7.94
N GLN A 12 -1.91 -1.30 8.00
CA GLN A 12 -1.95 -0.31 9.06
C GLN A 12 -2.25 1.06 8.47
N VAL A 13 -3.28 1.72 9.01
CA VAL A 13 -3.57 3.13 8.74
C VAL A 13 -3.32 3.91 10.01
N GLY A 14 -2.44 4.90 9.95
CA GLY A 14 -2.02 5.62 11.14
C GLY A 14 -1.13 6.81 10.86
N LYS A 15 -0.57 7.38 11.94
CA LYS A 15 0.30 8.54 11.86
C LYS A 15 1.77 8.13 11.77
N GLY A 16 2.46 8.64 10.76
CA GLY A 16 3.91 8.64 10.65
C GLY A 16 4.51 9.92 11.23
N TYR A 17 5.71 9.80 11.82
CA TYR A 17 6.44 10.94 12.39
C TYR A 17 7.85 10.98 11.81
N ARG A 18 8.26 12.12 11.27
CA ARG A 18 9.63 12.38 10.80
C ARG A 18 10.11 13.70 11.39
N ASN A 19 11.27 13.71 12.03
CA ASN A 19 11.85 14.94 12.59
C ASN A 19 12.51 15.79 11.50
N GLU A 20 11.71 16.22 10.53
CA GLU A 20 12.14 17.00 9.36
C GLU A 20 12.79 18.32 9.81
N ILE A 21 14.00 18.57 9.28
CA ILE A 21 14.86 19.69 9.68
C ILE A 21 14.18 21.02 9.30
N SER A 22 13.63 21.08 8.09
CA SER A 22 12.94 22.26 7.58
C SER A 22 11.70 21.84 6.78
N PRO A 23 10.52 21.75 7.44
CA PRO A 23 9.23 21.54 6.79
C PRO A 23 8.96 22.68 5.79
N ARG A 24 8.54 22.34 4.57
CA ARG A 24 8.32 23.28 3.46
C ARG A 24 7.34 22.68 2.45
N GLN A 25 6.84 23.51 1.53
CA GLN A 25 5.85 23.11 0.49
C GLN A 25 4.53 22.56 1.08
N GLY A 26 4.06 23.18 2.17
CA GLY A 26 2.76 22.86 2.77
C GLY A 26 2.63 21.38 3.14
N MET A 27 1.68 20.69 2.50
CA MET A 27 1.32 19.29 2.76
C MET A 27 2.35 18.27 2.26
N ILE A 28 3.34 18.69 1.46
CA ILE A 28 4.31 17.75 0.85
C ILE A 28 5.38 17.27 1.84
N ARG A 29 5.85 18.14 2.75
CA ARG A 29 6.85 17.80 3.78
C ARG A 29 6.38 18.20 5.17
N LEU A 30 5.77 17.25 5.86
CA LEU A 30 5.25 17.39 7.22
C LEU A 30 6.14 16.66 8.24
N ARG A 31 5.97 17.02 9.52
CA ARG A 31 6.58 16.28 10.65
C ARG A 31 5.70 15.16 11.18
N GLU A 32 4.39 15.31 11.00
CA GLU A 32 3.35 14.35 11.33
C GLU A 32 2.45 14.26 10.09
N PHE A 33 2.19 13.05 9.63
CA PHE A 33 1.40 12.78 8.43
C PHE A 33 0.70 11.43 8.56
N ASN A 34 -0.35 11.23 7.78
CA ASN A 34 -1.12 10.01 7.74
C ASN A 34 -0.56 9.10 6.64
N MET A 35 -0.43 7.82 6.98
CA MET A 35 0.03 6.78 6.08
C MET A 35 -0.96 5.62 6.09
N ALA A 36 -1.05 4.93 4.96
CA ALA A 36 -1.60 3.59 4.88
C ALA A 36 -0.55 2.66 4.29
N GLU A 37 -0.13 1.65 5.04
CA GLU A 37 0.91 0.71 4.63
C GLU A 37 0.34 -0.70 4.62
N LEU A 38 0.61 -1.44 3.55
CA LEU A 38 0.30 -2.86 3.44
C LEU A 38 1.61 -3.65 3.49
N GLU A 39 1.71 -4.57 4.43
CA GLU A 39 2.75 -5.59 4.46
C GLU A 39 2.20 -6.86 3.82
N TYR A 40 2.55 -7.14 2.56
CA TYR A 40 2.11 -8.33 1.84
C TYR A 40 3.15 -9.44 1.94
N PHE A 41 2.89 -10.42 2.81
CA PHE A 41 3.76 -11.56 3.03
C PHE A 41 3.43 -12.69 2.05
N PHE A 42 4.44 -13.24 1.40
CA PHE A 42 4.29 -14.35 0.45
C PHE A 42 5.44 -15.35 0.50
N ASN A 43 5.23 -16.50 -0.14
CA ASN A 43 6.23 -17.55 -0.26
C ASN A 43 7.19 -17.24 -1.41
N PRO A 44 8.49 -16.99 -1.17
CA PRO A 44 9.43 -16.66 -2.24
C PRO A 44 9.82 -17.86 -3.11
N HIS A 45 9.36 -19.07 -2.76
CA HIS A 45 9.68 -20.30 -3.46
C HIS A 45 8.51 -20.87 -4.27
N GLU A 46 7.44 -20.09 -4.43
CA GLU A 46 6.27 -20.38 -5.24
C GLU A 46 5.99 -19.17 -6.12
N ASP A 47 5.68 -19.42 -7.40
CA ASP A 47 5.28 -18.36 -8.32
C ASP A 47 4.00 -17.68 -7.81
N GLN A 48 3.96 -16.36 -7.89
CA GLN A 48 2.83 -15.57 -7.43
C GLN A 48 1.93 -15.25 -8.62
N GLU A 49 0.91 -16.06 -8.86
CA GLU A 49 -0.04 -15.81 -9.94
C GLU A 49 -0.97 -14.64 -9.60
N HIS A 50 -0.95 -13.59 -10.42
CA HIS A 50 -1.84 -12.44 -10.33
C HIS A 50 -2.64 -12.28 -11.62
N ASP A 51 -3.90 -11.85 -11.49
CA ASP A 51 -4.77 -11.57 -12.62
C ASP A 51 -4.62 -10.09 -13.04
N PHE A 52 -4.22 -9.87 -14.29
CA PHE A 52 -4.03 -8.56 -14.90
C PHE A 52 -5.10 -8.20 -15.94
N ASP A 53 -6.11 -9.06 -16.16
CA ASP A 53 -7.08 -8.92 -17.26
C ASP A 53 -7.82 -7.56 -17.23
N SER A 54 -8.06 -7.03 -16.04
CA SER A 54 -8.73 -5.73 -15.87
C SER A 54 -7.91 -4.52 -16.33
N TRP A 55 -6.59 -4.71 -16.54
CA TRP A 55 -5.65 -3.65 -16.95
C TRP A 55 -4.92 -3.97 -18.27
N SER A 56 -5.42 -4.92 -19.06
CA SER A 56 -4.76 -5.35 -20.30
C SER A 56 -4.50 -4.21 -21.28
N ASP A 57 -5.42 -3.25 -21.33
CA ASP A 57 -5.40 -2.10 -22.24
C ASP A 57 -4.93 -0.80 -21.54
N VAL A 58 -4.57 -0.87 -20.25
CA VAL A 58 -4.14 0.29 -19.48
C VAL A 58 -2.66 0.52 -19.68
N GLU A 59 -2.32 1.65 -20.29
CA GLU A 59 -0.93 2.06 -20.43
C GLU A 59 -0.48 2.97 -19.28
N LEU A 60 0.56 2.53 -18.56
CA LEU A 60 1.20 3.26 -17.48
C LEU A 60 2.37 4.10 -18.03
N SER A 61 2.60 5.27 -17.47
CA SER A 61 3.87 6.00 -17.68
C SER A 61 4.91 5.47 -16.71
N LEU A 62 5.99 4.90 -17.24
CA LEU A 62 7.05 4.24 -16.49
C LEU A 62 8.38 4.95 -16.72
N VAL A 63 9.06 5.29 -15.63
CA VAL A 63 10.44 5.80 -15.63
C VAL A 63 11.32 4.70 -15.04
N PRO A 64 11.94 3.85 -15.88
CA PRO A 64 12.84 2.79 -15.39
C PRO A 64 14.11 3.37 -14.78
N ASP A 65 14.86 2.55 -14.04
CA ASP A 65 16.16 2.94 -13.48
C ASP A 65 17.22 3.17 -14.57
N GLU A 66 17.10 2.46 -15.69
CA GLU A 66 17.86 2.69 -16.91
C GLU A 66 16.93 3.01 -18.09
N GLY A 67 17.04 4.22 -18.64
CA GLY A 67 16.36 4.61 -19.88
C GLY A 67 15.51 5.87 -19.76
N ASP A 68 14.76 6.16 -20.83
CA ASP A 68 13.84 7.29 -20.88
C ASP A 68 12.43 6.86 -20.42
N GLU A 69 11.63 7.84 -19.99
CA GLU A 69 10.21 7.64 -19.69
C GLU A 69 9.47 7.04 -20.88
N THR A 70 8.74 5.96 -20.64
CA THR A 70 8.03 5.21 -21.68
C THR A 70 6.62 4.88 -21.22
N ARG A 71 5.69 4.79 -22.18
CA ARG A 71 4.31 4.40 -21.94
C ARG A 71 4.07 3.00 -22.48
N MET A 72 3.60 2.09 -21.62
CA MET A 72 3.33 0.71 -22.01
C MET A 72 2.35 0.03 -21.03
N THR A 73 1.81 -1.11 -21.44
CA THR A 73 0.99 -1.95 -20.57
C THR A 73 1.85 -2.63 -19.51
N ILE A 74 1.25 -2.99 -18.37
CA ILE A 74 1.97 -3.72 -17.32
C ILE A 74 2.50 -5.07 -17.81
N GLN A 75 1.76 -5.75 -18.69
CA GLN A 75 2.19 -7.03 -19.27
C GLN A 75 3.43 -6.84 -20.14
N SER A 76 3.46 -5.81 -20.99
CA SER A 76 4.66 -5.50 -21.79
C SER A 76 5.86 -5.13 -20.91
N ALA A 77 5.63 -4.46 -19.78
CA ALA A 77 6.69 -4.14 -18.83
C ALA A 77 7.27 -5.39 -18.13
N LEU A 78 6.42 -6.37 -17.79
CA LEU A 78 6.83 -7.68 -17.26
C LEU A 78 7.58 -8.51 -18.31
N ASP A 79 7.04 -8.62 -19.52
CA ASP A 79 7.65 -9.38 -20.63
C ASP A 79 9.03 -8.83 -21.00
N ALA A 80 9.22 -7.51 -20.89
CA ALA A 80 10.49 -6.82 -21.13
C ALA A 80 11.42 -6.79 -19.90
N SER A 81 11.01 -7.35 -18.77
CA SER A 81 11.73 -7.31 -17.49
C SER A 81 12.09 -5.90 -16.99
N ILE A 82 11.29 -4.90 -17.37
CA ILE A 82 11.38 -3.54 -16.84
C ILE A 82 10.86 -3.54 -15.40
N VAL A 83 9.65 -4.06 -15.20
CA VAL A 83 9.16 -4.42 -13.88
C VAL A 83 9.61 -5.86 -13.61
N ARG A 84 10.36 -6.06 -12.52
CA ARG A 84 11.12 -7.30 -12.29
C ARG A 84 10.33 -8.34 -11.52
N HIS A 85 9.25 -7.93 -10.84
CA HIS A 85 8.48 -8.81 -9.96
C HIS A 85 6.97 -8.66 -10.16
N GLU A 86 6.27 -9.78 -10.40
CA GLU A 86 4.83 -9.80 -10.69
C GLU A 86 3.97 -9.23 -9.57
N THR A 87 4.26 -9.55 -8.30
CA THR A 87 3.55 -8.95 -7.16
C THR A 87 3.73 -7.43 -7.06
N VAL A 88 4.89 -6.89 -7.47
CA VAL A 88 5.12 -5.43 -7.51
C VAL A 88 4.27 -4.82 -8.62
N ALA A 89 4.29 -5.42 -9.81
CA ALA A 89 3.42 -5.03 -10.93
C ALA A 89 1.93 -5.04 -10.55
N TYR A 90 1.48 -6.07 -9.82
CA TYR A 90 0.10 -6.17 -9.34
C TYR A 90 -0.26 -4.99 -8.44
N PHE A 91 0.59 -4.63 -7.47
CA PHE A 91 0.32 -3.48 -6.62
C PHE A 91 0.46 -2.14 -7.35
N MET A 92 1.28 -2.03 -8.40
CA MET A 92 1.33 -0.84 -9.26
C MET A 92 -0.01 -0.59 -9.95
N VAL A 93 -0.62 -1.60 -10.57
CA VAL A 93 -1.93 -1.43 -11.26
C VAL A 93 -3.08 -1.21 -10.28
N GLN A 94 -3.06 -1.84 -9.11
CA GLN A 94 -4.03 -1.58 -8.03
C GLN A 94 -3.91 -0.14 -7.51
N THR A 95 -2.67 0.36 -7.39
CA THR A 95 -2.38 1.73 -6.98
C THR A 95 -2.84 2.72 -8.04
N TYR A 96 -2.60 2.42 -9.32
CA TYR A 96 -3.10 3.22 -10.44
C TYR A 96 -4.63 3.35 -10.37
N ASP A 97 -5.37 2.23 -10.28
CA ASP A 97 -6.84 2.25 -10.23
C ASP A 97 -7.35 3.07 -9.04
N PHE A 98 -6.76 2.87 -7.85
CA PHE A 98 -7.08 3.67 -6.68
C PHE A 98 -6.87 5.17 -6.91
N LEU A 99 -5.71 5.57 -7.45
CA LEU A 99 -5.38 6.98 -7.68
C LEU A 99 -6.31 7.62 -8.71
N ILE A 100 -6.63 6.95 -9.82
CA ILE A 100 -7.59 7.46 -10.80
C ILE A 100 -8.97 7.59 -10.18
N LYS A 101 -9.40 6.59 -9.41
CA LYS A 101 -10.70 6.59 -8.75
C LYS A 101 -10.89 7.75 -7.77
N VAL A 102 -9.85 8.13 -7.03
CA VAL A 102 -9.91 9.30 -6.13
C VAL A 102 -9.79 10.65 -6.86
N GLY A 103 -9.59 10.65 -8.18
CA GLY A 103 -9.59 11.84 -9.02
C GLY A 103 -8.21 12.35 -9.45
N ILE A 104 -7.16 11.52 -9.39
CA ILE A 104 -5.88 11.86 -9.98
C ILE A 104 -5.95 11.76 -11.50
N ASP A 105 -5.44 12.78 -12.19
CA ASP A 105 -5.31 12.82 -13.64
C ASP A 105 -4.26 11.78 -14.11
N PRO A 106 -4.65 10.80 -14.96
CA PRO A 106 -3.72 9.78 -15.45
C PRO A 106 -2.57 10.34 -16.28
N GLU A 107 -2.71 11.52 -16.90
CA GLU A 107 -1.61 12.16 -17.64
C GLU A 107 -0.55 12.79 -16.72
N ARG A 108 -0.89 12.92 -15.42
CA ARG A 108 -0.03 13.49 -14.38
C ARG A 108 0.39 12.44 -13.35
N LEU A 109 0.29 11.17 -13.71
CA LEU A 109 0.68 10.04 -12.88
C LEU A 109 1.74 9.22 -13.63
N ARG A 110 2.85 8.94 -12.96
CA ARG A 110 3.88 8.02 -13.47
C ARG A 110 4.39 7.12 -12.35
N PHE A 111 5.01 6.01 -12.73
CA PHE A 111 5.75 5.16 -11.82
C PHE A 111 7.24 5.32 -12.10
N ARG A 112 8.04 5.67 -11.09
CA ARG A 112 9.50 5.81 -11.20
C ARG A 112 10.19 4.69 -10.42
N GLN A 113 11.05 3.94 -11.07
CA GLN A 113 11.86 2.92 -10.41
C GLN A 113 13.00 3.59 -9.62
N HIS A 114 13.36 3.01 -8.48
CA HIS A 114 14.53 3.45 -7.73
C HIS A 114 15.81 3.09 -8.47
N GLU A 115 16.77 4.01 -8.51
CA GLU A 115 18.12 3.71 -8.99
C GLU A 115 18.85 2.74 -8.06
N ALA A 116 19.87 2.05 -8.56
CA ALA A 116 20.59 1.02 -7.82
C ALA A 116 21.27 1.52 -6.52
N ASP A 117 21.59 2.82 -6.43
CA ASP A 117 22.14 3.47 -5.25
C ASP A 117 21.08 4.05 -4.30
N GLU A 118 19.85 4.24 -4.78
CA GLU A 118 18.68 4.61 -3.96
C GLU A 118 17.99 3.39 -3.35
N MET A 119 18.08 2.22 -4.01
CA MET A 119 17.52 0.97 -3.50
C MET A 119 18.14 0.58 -2.17
N ALA A 120 17.30 0.20 -1.20
CA ALA A 120 17.79 -0.50 -0.02
C ALA A 120 18.54 -1.77 -0.48
N HIS A 121 19.67 -2.09 0.16
CA HIS A 121 20.54 -3.22 -0.20
C HIS A 121 19.86 -4.61 -0.27
N TYR A 122 18.59 -4.71 0.14
CA TYR A 122 17.76 -5.91 0.13
C TYR A 122 16.54 -5.82 -0.81
N ALA A 123 16.26 -4.66 -1.42
CA ALA A 123 15.13 -4.48 -2.32
C ALA A 123 15.47 -4.98 -3.73
N SER A 124 14.67 -5.90 -4.27
CA SER A 124 14.89 -6.44 -5.62
C SER A 124 14.19 -5.62 -6.71
N ASP A 125 13.11 -4.94 -6.36
CA ASP A 125 12.37 -4.04 -7.24
C ASP A 125 11.61 -3.02 -6.37
N CYS A 126 11.60 -1.75 -6.78
CA CYS A 126 10.95 -0.67 -6.03
C CYS A 126 10.50 0.42 -6.99
N TRP A 127 9.21 0.76 -6.94
CA TRP A 127 8.56 1.74 -7.80
C TRP A 127 7.79 2.75 -6.98
N ASP A 128 8.03 4.03 -7.22
CA ASP A 128 7.28 5.14 -6.65
C ASP A 128 6.19 5.59 -7.63
N ALA A 129 4.93 5.60 -7.20
CA ALA A 129 3.89 6.35 -7.89
C ALA A 129 4.09 7.85 -7.59
N GLU A 130 4.51 8.60 -8.60
CA GLU A 130 4.72 10.04 -8.55
C GLU A 130 3.54 10.76 -9.21
N ILE A 131 3.07 11.82 -8.56
CA ILE A 131 2.01 12.67 -9.09
C ILE A 131 2.59 14.05 -9.40
N LEU A 132 2.32 14.56 -10.61
CA LEU A 132 2.74 15.89 -11.06
C LEU A 132 1.73 16.94 -10.58
N GLY A 133 2.15 17.76 -9.63
CA GLY A 133 1.37 18.92 -9.17
C GLY A 133 2.11 20.25 -9.28
N SER A 134 1.58 21.25 -8.59
CA SER A 134 2.15 22.61 -8.48
C SER A 134 3.60 22.67 -7.95
N TYR A 135 4.09 21.60 -7.32
CA TYR A 135 5.47 21.49 -6.82
C TYR A 135 6.35 20.53 -7.63
N GLY A 136 5.91 20.11 -8.82
CA GLY A 136 6.59 19.12 -9.65
C GLY A 136 6.14 17.70 -9.35
N TRP A 137 6.94 16.71 -9.78
CA TRP A 137 6.70 15.30 -9.49
C TRP A 137 7.00 14.99 -8.04
N ILE A 138 6.02 14.45 -7.33
CA ILE A 138 6.13 14.09 -5.92
C ILE A 138 5.70 12.64 -5.73
N GLU A 139 6.59 11.84 -5.12
CA GLU A 139 6.31 10.50 -4.63
C GLU A 139 5.13 10.51 -3.65
N CYS A 140 4.07 9.75 -3.98
CA CYS A 140 2.85 9.65 -3.17
C CYS A 140 2.61 8.22 -2.66
N VAL A 141 3.10 7.22 -3.38
CA VAL A 141 3.03 5.81 -2.97
C VAL A 141 4.36 5.14 -3.33
N GLY A 142 5.04 4.54 -2.35
CA GLY A 142 6.20 3.67 -2.61
C GLY A 142 5.75 2.21 -2.67
N ILE A 143 6.21 1.44 -3.64
CA ILE A 143 5.88 0.01 -3.81
C ILE A 143 7.19 -0.77 -3.85
N ALA A 144 7.59 -1.33 -2.71
CA ALA A 144 8.91 -1.93 -2.53
C ALA A 144 8.82 -3.44 -2.30
N HIS A 145 9.59 -4.23 -3.04
CA HIS A 145 9.86 -5.62 -2.66
C HIS A 145 11.01 -5.64 -1.64
N ARG A 146 10.70 -5.80 -0.35
CA ARG A 146 11.67 -5.74 0.77
C ARG A 146 12.36 -7.08 1.08
N GLY A 147 12.01 -8.15 0.36
CA GLY A 147 12.55 -9.48 0.63
C GLY A 147 12.20 -9.93 2.04
N CYS A 148 13.16 -10.51 2.75
CA CYS A 148 12.98 -11.00 4.13
C CYS A 148 13.73 -10.17 5.19
N TYR A 149 14.27 -9.00 4.83
CA TYR A 149 15.19 -8.24 5.68
C TYR A 149 14.62 -7.90 7.06
N ASP A 150 13.38 -7.42 7.11
CA ASP A 150 12.74 -7.00 8.35
C ASP A 150 12.48 -8.17 9.29
N LEU A 151 11.92 -9.26 8.75
CA LEU A 151 11.67 -10.49 9.51
C LEU A 151 12.97 -11.12 9.99
N GLU A 152 14.00 -11.17 9.16
CA GLU A 152 15.33 -11.66 9.55
C GLU A 152 15.94 -10.84 10.67
N SER A 153 15.88 -9.51 10.55
CA SER A 153 16.46 -8.59 11.53
C SER A 153 15.77 -8.73 12.88
N HIS A 154 14.43 -8.82 12.89
CA HIS A 154 13.66 -9.05 14.10
C HIS A 154 13.87 -10.45 14.70
N GLU A 155 13.95 -11.51 13.88
CA GLU A 155 14.26 -12.87 14.35
C GLU A 155 15.64 -12.93 15.01
N LYS A 156 16.67 -12.33 14.37
CA LYS A 156 18.04 -12.23 14.91
C LYS A 156 18.09 -11.47 16.23
N ALA A 157 17.37 -10.35 16.34
CA ALA A 157 17.39 -9.51 17.54
C ALA A 157 16.61 -10.10 18.72
N THR A 158 15.50 -10.80 18.45
CA THR A 158 14.58 -11.27 19.50
C THR A 158 14.74 -12.75 19.85
N GLY A 159 15.36 -13.54 18.96
CA GLY A 159 15.41 -15.00 19.05
C GLY A 159 14.05 -15.68 18.87
N LYS A 160 13.02 -14.94 18.42
CA LYS A 160 11.70 -15.48 18.10
C LYS A 160 11.62 -15.78 16.62
N THR A 161 11.15 -16.98 16.28
CA THR A 161 11.02 -17.38 14.89
C THR A 161 9.87 -16.64 14.22
N LEU A 162 10.14 -16.10 13.03
CA LEU A 162 9.20 -15.42 12.13
C LEU A 162 9.11 -16.18 10.79
N ARG A 163 9.29 -17.50 10.84
CA ARG A 163 9.31 -18.39 9.67
C ARG A 163 7.93 -18.99 9.40
N ALA A 164 7.63 -19.18 8.12
CA ALA A 164 6.55 -20.02 7.65
C ALA A 164 7.08 -21.41 7.27
N ARG A 165 6.17 -22.39 7.19
CA ARG A 165 6.51 -23.75 6.75
C ARG A 165 5.79 -24.05 5.44
N ARG A 166 6.51 -24.58 4.47
CA ARG A 166 5.92 -25.23 3.29
C ARG A 166 6.17 -26.72 3.34
N GLU A 167 5.19 -27.50 2.88
CA GLU A 167 5.36 -28.93 2.66
C GLU A 167 5.83 -29.15 1.21
N PHE A 168 6.73 -30.12 1.02
CA PHE A 168 7.14 -30.55 -0.31
C PHE A 168 6.04 -31.40 -0.94
N SER A 169 5.95 -31.36 -2.28
CA SER A 169 5.07 -32.26 -3.03
C SER A 169 5.42 -33.73 -2.80
N GLU A 170 6.72 -34.02 -2.69
CA GLU A 170 7.25 -35.33 -2.32
C GLU A 170 8.28 -35.18 -1.19
N PRO A 171 8.21 -36.01 -0.11
CA PRO A 171 9.17 -35.93 0.98
C PRO A 171 10.60 -36.18 0.49
N LYS A 172 11.52 -35.31 0.91
CA LYS A 172 12.95 -35.44 0.58
C LYS A 172 13.60 -36.37 1.60
N VAL A 173 14.24 -37.42 1.10
CA VAL A 173 15.06 -38.32 1.93
C VAL A 173 16.48 -37.80 1.94
N ILE A 174 16.96 -37.35 3.09
CA ILE A 174 18.34 -36.93 3.30
C ILE A 174 19.10 -37.99 4.08
N GLU A 175 20.26 -38.39 3.56
CA GLU A 175 21.22 -39.21 4.28
C GLU A 175 22.18 -38.29 5.03
N ILE A 176 22.09 -38.31 6.36
CA ILE A 176 23.04 -37.62 7.22
C ILE A 176 24.17 -38.61 7.50
N ASP A 177 25.34 -38.37 6.93
CA ASP A 177 26.59 -39.04 7.27
C ASP A 177 27.58 -38.01 7.80
N GLY A 178 27.92 -38.09 9.08
CA GLY A 178 28.81 -37.13 9.71
C GLY A 178 29.15 -37.51 11.14
N TRP A 179 29.57 -36.52 11.92
CA TRP A 179 30.05 -36.71 13.29
C TRP A 179 29.16 -35.97 14.28
N THR A 180 28.95 -36.55 15.45
CA THR A 180 28.44 -35.83 16.63
C THR A 180 29.28 -36.21 17.83
N VAL A 181 29.12 -35.50 18.94
CA VAL A 181 29.88 -35.81 20.16
C VAL A 181 29.33 -37.05 20.87
N ASN A 182 30.24 -37.85 21.42
CA ASN A 182 29.93 -38.85 22.42
C ASN A 182 29.78 -38.16 23.79
N GLY A 183 28.55 -37.88 24.21
CA GLY A 183 28.28 -37.12 25.44
C GLY A 183 28.90 -37.70 26.72
N ALA A 184 29.15 -39.02 26.78
CA ALA A 184 29.74 -39.67 27.94
C ALA A 184 31.23 -39.31 28.14
N THR A 185 31.95 -39.01 27.06
CA THR A 185 33.39 -38.70 27.07
C THR A 185 33.63 -37.21 26.82
N ALA A 186 32.92 -36.61 25.87
CA ALA A 186 33.01 -35.20 25.53
C ALA A 186 32.48 -34.27 26.64
N GLY A 187 31.43 -34.68 27.36
CA GLY A 187 30.87 -33.91 28.47
C GLY A 187 31.89 -33.66 29.59
N PRO A 188 32.51 -34.72 30.15
CA PRO A 188 33.58 -34.58 31.14
C PRO A 188 34.83 -33.87 30.62
N ALA A 189 35.21 -34.09 29.36
CA ALA A 189 36.42 -33.52 28.75
C ALA A 189 36.31 -32.01 28.51
N PHE A 190 35.18 -31.53 27.97
CA PHE A 190 35.03 -30.13 27.54
C PHE A 190 34.17 -29.28 28.49
N ARG A 191 33.42 -29.88 29.42
CA ARG A 191 32.62 -29.20 30.44
C ARG A 191 31.73 -28.09 29.85
N ALA A 192 31.95 -26.84 30.23
CA ALA A 192 31.20 -25.68 29.74
C ALA A 192 31.31 -25.50 28.21
N LEU A 193 32.39 -25.97 27.59
CA LEU A 193 32.63 -25.89 26.15
C LEU A 193 31.94 -27.01 25.36
N ALA A 194 31.36 -28.02 26.02
CA ALA A 194 30.81 -29.19 25.33
C ALA A 194 29.72 -28.84 24.30
N GLY A 195 28.93 -27.79 24.56
CA GLY A 195 27.93 -27.29 23.60
C GLY A 195 28.55 -26.67 22.33
N ALA A 196 29.63 -25.90 22.48
CA ALA A 196 30.34 -25.28 21.36
C ALA A 196 31.14 -26.32 20.56
N VAL A 197 31.76 -27.28 21.25
CA VAL A 197 32.44 -28.43 20.62
C VAL A 197 31.44 -29.27 19.83
N LYS A 198 30.25 -29.54 20.38
CA LYS A 198 29.20 -30.27 19.65
C LYS A 198 28.86 -29.61 18.33
N LYS A 199 28.55 -28.30 18.33
CA LYS A 199 28.23 -27.55 17.10
C LYS A 199 29.36 -27.63 16.07
N SER A 200 30.60 -27.49 16.52
CA SER A 200 31.79 -27.51 15.66
C SER A 200 32.12 -28.90 15.11
N VAL A 201 31.84 -29.96 15.86
CA VAL A 201 31.99 -31.35 15.40
C VAL A 201 30.91 -31.71 14.37
N GLU A 202 29.68 -31.24 14.59
CA GLU A 202 28.55 -31.47 13.67
C GLU A 202 28.69 -30.75 12.32
N SER A 203 29.61 -29.79 12.21
CA SER A 203 29.97 -29.12 10.95
C SER A 203 31.21 -29.69 10.25
N LEU A 204 31.86 -30.71 10.83
CA LEU A 204 33.00 -31.38 10.19
C LEU A 204 32.55 -32.22 8.99
N ALA A 205 33.42 -32.33 7.98
CA ALA A 205 33.22 -33.21 6.85
C ALA A 205 33.11 -34.68 7.29
N SER A 206 32.34 -35.48 6.56
CA SER A 206 32.09 -36.90 6.89
C SER A 206 33.36 -37.75 6.88
N ASP A 207 34.37 -37.34 6.12
CA ASP A 207 35.69 -37.97 6.01
C ASP A 207 36.73 -37.42 7.01
N ALA A 208 36.33 -36.54 7.92
CA ALA A 208 37.21 -36.02 8.96
C ALA A 208 37.81 -37.16 9.83
N SER A 209 39.12 -37.04 10.10
CA SER A 209 39.87 -37.98 10.93
C SER A 209 40.19 -37.38 12.30
N PHE A 210 40.13 -38.20 13.34
CA PHE A 210 40.44 -37.82 14.71
C PHE A 210 41.72 -38.52 15.20
N PRO A 211 42.56 -37.86 16.02
CA PRO A 211 42.33 -36.56 16.64
C PRO A 211 42.48 -35.36 15.70
N CYS A 212 41.71 -34.29 15.92
CA CYS A 212 41.80 -33.05 15.16
C CYS A 212 41.66 -31.81 16.06
N THR A 213 42.29 -30.70 15.69
CA THR A 213 42.12 -29.41 16.36
C THR A 213 41.01 -28.62 15.69
N ILE A 214 40.04 -28.13 16.48
CA ILE A 214 38.96 -27.27 16.00
C ILE A 214 39.04 -25.90 16.69
N THR A 215 38.62 -24.86 15.97
CA THR A 215 38.47 -23.50 16.51
C THR A 215 37.00 -23.24 16.79
N LEU A 216 36.68 -22.93 18.04
CA LEU A 216 35.32 -22.61 18.48
C LEU A 216 34.94 -21.17 18.08
N GLU A 217 33.63 -20.87 18.07
CA GLU A 217 33.11 -19.51 17.82
C GLU A 217 33.68 -18.45 18.79
N SER A 218 34.10 -18.86 19.99
CA SER A 218 34.77 -18.00 20.97
C SER A 218 36.23 -17.66 20.62
N GLY A 219 36.79 -18.27 19.57
CA GLY A 219 38.20 -18.17 19.19
C GLY A 219 39.13 -19.14 19.92
N GLU A 220 38.62 -19.91 20.89
CA GLU A 220 39.39 -20.95 21.57
C GLU A 220 39.64 -22.16 20.67
N THR A 221 40.83 -22.74 20.74
CA THR A 221 41.16 -23.97 20.01
C THR A 221 41.18 -25.15 20.97
N VAL A 222 40.53 -26.25 20.57
CA VAL A 222 40.47 -27.48 21.37
C VAL A 222 40.80 -28.69 20.53
N GLU A 223 41.43 -29.68 21.15
CA GLU A 223 41.73 -30.97 20.53
C GLU A 223 40.58 -31.95 20.76
N VAL A 224 40.03 -32.49 19.67
CA VAL A 224 38.95 -33.48 19.70
C VAL A 224 39.54 -34.84 19.35
N LEU A 225 39.51 -35.76 20.32
CA LEU A 225 39.97 -37.14 20.17
C LEU A 225 38.87 -38.04 19.61
N SER A 226 39.25 -39.20 19.07
CA SER A 226 38.32 -40.18 18.52
C SER A 226 37.30 -40.71 19.53
N GLU A 227 37.65 -40.73 20.82
CA GLU A 227 36.73 -41.13 21.90
C GLU A 227 35.64 -40.08 22.18
N HIS A 228 35.88 -38.81 21.84
CA HIS A 228 34.95 -37.70 22.07
C HIS A 228 33.85 -37.62 21.02
N VAL A 229 33.96 -38.36 19.93
CA VAL A 229 33.03 -38.31 18.79
C VAL A 229 32.44 -39.68 18.50
N LYS A 230 31.32 -39.68 17.79
CA LYS A 230 30.71 -40.88 17.22
C LYS A 230 30.17 -40.52 15.84
N ARG A 231 30.27 -41.47 14.91
CA ARG A 231 29.68 -41.31 13.59
C ARG A 231 28.16 -41.39 13.68
N VAL A 232 27.48 -40.54 12.95
CA VAL A 232 26.03 -40.55 12.78
C VAL A 232 25.76 -40.82 11.32
N GLN A 233 25.21 -42.00 11.05
CA GLN A 233 24.61 -42.35 9.77
C GLN A 233 23.13 -42.59 10.01
N ARG A 234 22.29 -41.70 9.49
CA ARG A 234 20.84 -41.84 9.58
C ARG A 234 20.16 -41.26 8.36
N THR A 235 19.09 -41.91 7.95
CA THR A 235 18.20 -41.43 6.92
C THR A 235 17.07 -40.66 7.59
N GLU A 236 16.94 -39.37 7.26
CA GLU A 236 15.81 -38.55 7.71
C GLU A 236 14.90 -38.24 6.51
N THR A 237 13.60 -38.38 6.71
CA THR A 237 12.59 -37.95 5.74
C THR A 237 12.10 -36.57 6.13
N ILE A 238 12.41 -35.57 5.31
CA ILE A 238 11.94 -34.20 5.49
C ILE A 238 10.70 -34.00 4.62
N SER A 239 9.55 -33.75 5.27
CA SER A 239 8.29 -33.48 4.56
C SER A 239 8.17 -32.05 4.05
N GLY A 240 8.97 -31.12 4.58
CA GLY A 240 8.85 -29.70 4.29
C GLY A 240 9.92 -28.87 4.99
N GLU A 241 10.01 -27.60 4.64
CA GLU A 241 11.03 -26.67 5.12
C GLU A 241 10.45 -25.40 5.73
N TRP A 242 11.24 -24.80 6.61
CA TRP A 242 10.95 -23.50 7.22
C TRP A 242 11.69 -22.42 6.46
N TYR A 243 10.97 -21.43 5.96
CA TYR A 243 11.51 -20.29 5.22
C TYR A 243 11.02 -18.98 5.84
N ILE A 244 11.71 -17.88 5.53
CA ILE A 244 11.26 -16.54 5.93
C ILE A 244 10.48 -15.96 4.76
N PRO A 245 9.20 -15.58 4.96
CA PRO A 245 8.40 -14.98 3.90
C PRO A 245 9.08 -13.73 3.31
N HIS A 246 8.87 -13.51 2.03
CA HIS A 246 9.20 -12.21 1.43
C HIS A 246 8.03 -11.24 1.61
N VAL A 247 8.35 -9.95 1.53
CA VAL A 247 7.41 -8.85 1.73
C VAL A 247 7.42 -7.92 0.52
N VAL A 248 6.24 -7.63 -0.02
CA VAL A 248 6.02 -6.46 -0.87
C VAL A 248 5.21 -5.44 -0.07
N GLU A 249 5.67 -4.20 -0.07
CA GLU A 249 5.10 -3.10 0.70
C GLU A 249 4.66 -1.95 -0.21
N PRO A 250 3.34 -1.79 -0.41
CA PRO A 250 2.74 -0.53 -0.83
C PRO A 250 2.54 0.43 0.35
N ALA A 251 3.22 1.57 0.34
CA ALA A 251 3.18 2.60 1.37
C ALA A 251 2.60 3.91 0.82
N PHE A 252 1.39 4.26 1.25
CA PHE A 252 0.63 5.41 0.75
C PHE A 252 0.78 6.64 1.66
N GLY A 253 1.31 7.74 1.12
CA GLY A 253 1.31 9.05 1.76
C GLY A 253 -0.02 9.77 1.57
N ILE A 254 -0.99 9.50 2.45
CA ILE A 254 -2.39 9.98 2.32
C ILE A 254 -2.47 11.49 2.14
N ASP A 255 -1.72 12.26 2.93
CA ASP A 255 -1.73 13.73 2.88
C ASP A 255 -1.23 14.28 1.53
N ARG A 256 -0.22 13.63 0.92
CA ARG A 256 0.28 14.01 -0.41
C ARG A 256 -0.76 13.68 -1.48
N ILE A 257 -1.42 12.53 -1.37
CA ILE A 257 -2.49 12.15 -2.30
C ILE A 257 -3.65 13.15 -2.23
N ILE A 258 -4.11 13.49 -1.02
CA ILE A 258 -5.18 14.49 -0.81
C ILE A 258 -4.78 15.85 -1.42
N TRP A 259 -3.53 16.28 -1.22
CA TRP A 259 -3.06 17.52 -1.83
C TRP A 259 -3.18 17.49 -3.35
N HIS A 260 -2.77 16.41 -4.01
CA HIS A 260 -2.85 16.31 -5.47
C HIS A 260 -4.29 16.13 -5.98
N VAL A 261 -5.18 15.47 -5.22
CA VAL A 261 -6.61 15.46 -5.53
C VAL A 261 -7.18 16.87 -5.56
N LEU A 262 -6.80 17.72 -4.59
CA LEU A 262 -7.22 19.12 -4.57
C LEU A 262 -6.57 19.93 -5.70
N ASP A 263 -5.26 19.77 -5.92
CA ASP A 263 -4.49 20.48 -6.95
C ASP A 263 -5.01 20.17 -8.37
N HIS A 264 -5.37 18.90 -8.64
CA HIS A 264 -5.92 18.48 -9.92
C HIS A 264 -7.39 18.86 -10.11
N ALA A 265 -8.15 18.95 -9.02
CA ALA A 265 -9.55 19.37 -9.05
C ALA A 265 -9.73 20.90 -9.11
N TYR A 266 -8.70 21.68 -8.76
CA TYR A 266 -8.78 23.14 -8.70
C TYR A 266 -8.83 23.77 -10.09
N ASP A 267 -9.90 24.53 -10.34
CA ASP A 267 -10.15 25.19 -11.63
C ASP A 267 -10.61 26.64 -11.40
N ASP A 268 -9.76 27.59 -11.80
CA ASP A 268 -10.06 29.02 -11.82
C ASP A 268 -10.56 29.40 -13.21
N THR A 269 -11.88 29.49 -13.34
CA THR A 269 -12.57 29.86 -14.58
C THR A 269 -13.08 31.30 -14.54
N ALA A 270 -13.60 31.78 -15.66
CA ALA A 270 -14.37 33.02 -15.71
C ALA A 270 -15.83 32.71 -16.06
N LYS A 271 -16.77 33.27 -15.29
CA LYS A 271 -18.20 33.16 -15.56
C LYS A 271 -18.79 34.56 -15.65
N ASP A 272 -19.34 34.90 -16.82
CA ASP A 272 -19.88 36.24 -17.11
C ASP A 272 -18.87 37.39 -16.90
N GLY A 273 -17.57 37.09 -17.01
CA GLY A 273 -16.48 38.06 -16.84
C GLY A 273 -15.95 38.19 -15.39
N ASP A 274 -16.60 37.54 -14.42
CA ASP A 274 -16.14 37.47 -13.03
C ASP A 274 -15.32 36.19 -12.79
N ALA A 275 -14.34 36.26 -11.88
CA ALA A 275 -13.57 35.10 -11.45
C ALA A 275 -14.49 34.09 -10.76
N TYR A 276 -14.37 32.82 -11.14
CA TYR A 276 -15.18 31.72 -10.64
C TYR A 276 -14.32 30.50 -10.36
N THR A 277 -14.13 30.21 -9.08
CA THR A 277 -13.34 29.07 -8.60
C THR A 277 -14.27 27.88 -8.37
N VAL A 278 -13.88 26.70 -8.87
CA VAL A 278 -14.58 25.44 -8.63
C VAL A 278 -13.59 24.33 -8.28
N LEU A 279 -13.95 23.50 -7.32
CA LEU A 279 -13.25 22.25 -7.03
C LEU A 279 -13.97 21.08 -7.70
N ARG A 280 -13.40 20.56 -8.79
CA ARG A 280 -13.94 19.44 -9.57
C ARG A 280 -13.61 18.08 -8.96
N LEU A 281 -13.89 17.92 -7.67
CA LEU A 281 -13.66 16.66 -6.94
C LEU A 281 -14.46 15.51 -7.56
N ASN A 282 -13.87 14.32 -7.62
CA ASN A 282 -14.64 13.13 -7.97
C ASN A 282 -15.79 12.94 -6.95
N ASP A 283 -16.97 12.57 -7.44
CA ASP A 283 -18.20 12.37 -6.65
C ASP A 283 -17.98 11.43 -5.44
N GLU A 284 -17.10 10.44 -5.57
CA GLU A 284 -16.83 9.45 -4.51
C GLU A 284 -16.02 10.02 -3.34
N VAL A 285 -15.23 11.07 -3.58
CA VAL A 285 -14.36 11.69 -2.56
C VAL A 285 -14.83 13.08 -2.13
N ALA A 286 -15.88 13.60 -2.76
CA ALA A 286 -16.43 14.90 -2.40
C ALA A 286 -16.92 14.91 -0.94
N PRO A 287 -16.51 15.89 -0.11
CA PRO A 287 -16.82 15.91 1.32
C PRO A 287 -18.31 16.14 1.62
N VAL A 288 -19.03 16.71 0.66
CA VAL A 288 -20.46 17.03 0.75
C VAL A 288 -21.13 16.55 -0.52
N ASN A 289 -22.10 15.64 -0.40
CA ASN A 289 -22.79 15.09 -1.57
C ASN A 289 -23.85 16.04 -2.11
N TYR A 290 -24.59 16.72 -1.21
CA TYR A 290 -25.72 17.57 -1.58
C TYR A 290 -25.75 18.91 -0.83
N CYS A 291 -25.96 19.99 -1.57
CA CYS A 291 -26.37 21.27 -0.98
C CYS A 291 -27.85 21.53 -1.29
N VAL A 292 -28.66 21.87 -0.29
CA VAL A 292 -30.11 22.09 -0.42
C VAL A 292 -30.43 23.58 -0.22
N PHE A 293 -31.04 24.18 -1.24
CA PHE A 293 -31.29 25.60 -1.33
C PHE A 293 -32.77 25.90 -1.55
N PRO A 294 -33.46 26.62 -0.65
CA PRO A 294 -34.76 27.18 -0.98
C PRO A 294 -34.59 28.39 -1.91
N LEU A 295 -35.38 28.52 -2.97
CA LEU A 295 -35.33 29.70 -3.84
C LEU A 295 -35.60 30.98 -3.02
N PHE A 296 -36.58 30.91 -2.11
CA PHE A 296 -36.84 31.93 -1.09
C PHE A 296 -37.23 31.28 0.26
N GLU A 297 -36.97 31.95 1.39
CA GLU A 297 -37.46 31.53 2.72
C GLU A 297 -38.88 32.03 3.00
N LYS A 298 -39.80 31.74 2.08
CA LYS A 298 -41.22 32.06 2.21
C LYS A 298 -42.05 31.01 1.48
N GLU A 299 -43.37 31.07 1.67
CA GLU A 299 -44.33 30.24 0.91
C GLU A 299 -44.02 28.73 0.99
N GLY A 300 -43.54 28.26 2.14
CA GLY A 300 -43.27 26.84 2.40
C GLY A 300 -41.98 26.27 1.79
N MET A 301 -41.29 26.99 0.90
CA MET A 301 -40.05 26.52 0.27
C MET A 301 -38.94 26.24 1.29
N GLY A 302 -38.78 27.11 2.29
CA GLY A 302 -37.79 26.92 3.35
C GLY A 302 -38.06 25.69 4.22
N GLU A 303 -39.33 25.41 4.52
CA GLU A 303 -39.75 24.24 5.29
C GLU A 303 -39.52 22.95 4.51
N LEU A 304 -39.88 22.93 3.22
CA LEU A 304 -39.64 21.80 2.32
C LEU A 304 -38.14 21.54 2.14
N ALA A 305 -37.32 22.58 1.93
CA ALA A 305 -35.86 22.46 1.84
C ALA A 305 -35.22 21.91 3.11
N ARG A 306 -35.66 22.36 4.30
CA ARG A 306 -35.20 21.80 5.58
C ARG A 306 -35.63 20.35 5.78
N THR A 307 -36.82 19.99 5.30
CA THR A 307 -37.33 18.61 5.36
C THR A 307 -36.52 17.69 4.44
N LEU A 308 -36.26 18.13 3.21
CA LEU A 308 -35.41 17.42 2.26
C LEU A 308 -33.99 17.24 2.81
N HIS A 309 -33.38 18.30 3.32
CA HIS A 309 -32.07 18.21 3.98
C HIS A 309 -32.06 17.18 5.12
N LYS A 310 -33.07 17.17 5.99
CA LYS A 310 -33.19 16.17 7.06
C LYS A 310 -33.32 14.74 6.52
N LYS A 311 -34.07 14.54 5.43
CA LYS A 311 -34.20 13.23 4.78
C LYS A 311 -32.84 12.74 4.26
N LEU A 312 -32.10 13.61 3.57
CA LEU A 312 -30.76 13.29 3.05
C LEU A 312 -29.78 12.97 4.18
N SER A 313 -29.72 13.82 5.21
CA SER A 313 -28.85 13.60 6.37
C SER A 313 -29.21 12.36 7.20
N ALA A 314 -30.42 11.83 7.05
CA ALA A 314 -30.81 10.56 7.68
C ALA A 314 -30.34 9.33 6.88
N THR A 315 -29.84 9.52 5.66
CA THR A 315 -29.36 8.44 4.80
C THR A 315 -27.90 8.14 5.10
N SER A 316 -27.58 6.86 5.36
CA SER A 316 -26.22 6.45 5.70
C SER A 316 -25.25 6.76 4.55
N GLY A 317 -24.09 7.34 4.88
CA GLY A 317 -23.07 7.72 3.90
C GLY A 317 -23.36 8.99 3.11
N VAL A 318 -24.48 9.69 3.37
CA VAL A 318 -24.83 10.95 2.69
C VAL A 318 -24.58 12.14 3.60
N VAL A 319 -23.79 13.09 3.11
CA VAL A 319 -23.57 14.39 3.73
C VAL A 319 -24.34 15.46 2.96
N SER A 320 -25.19 16.20 3.67
CA SER A 320 -25.98 17.29 3.12
C SER A 320 -25.76 18.59 3.89
N ILE A 321 -25.78 19.73 3.18
CA ILE A 321 -25.77 21.07 3.77
C ILE A 321 -27.02 21.83 3.33
N TYR A 322 -27.59 22.64 4.23
CA TYR A 322 -28.67 23.58 3.91
C TYR A 322 -28.13 25.01 3.90
N ASP A 323 -28.48 25.80 2.87
CA ASP A 323 -28.13 27.23 2.80
C ASP A 323 -29.26 28.07 2.17
N SER A 324 -29.71 29.08 2.90
CA SER A 324 -30.70 30.06 2.46
C SER A 324 -30.16 31.49 2.28
N SER A 325 -28.87 31.71 2.53
CA SER A 325 -28.28 33.03 2.58
C SER A 325 -27.91 33.57 1.19
N GLY A 326 -28.41 34.76 0.86
CA GLY A 326 -28.09 35.45 -0.41
C GLY A 326 -28.77 34.86 -1.64
N SER A 327 -28.37 35.34 -2.82
CA SER A 327 -28.95 34.88 -4.09
C SER A 327 -28.64 33.41 -4.37
N ILE A 328 -29.47 32.76 -5.20
CA ILE A 328 -29.25 31.37 -5.58
C ILE A 328 -27.90 31.18 -6.30
N GLY A 329 -27.50 32.14 -7.14
CA GLY A 329 -26.19 32.12 -7.81
C GLY A 329 -25.02 32.14 -6.83
N ARG A 330 -25.08 32.95 -5.76
CA ARG A 330 -24.04 32.97 -4.71
C ARG A 330 -23.98 31.66 -3.92
N ARG A 331 -25.11 30.97 -3.77
CA ARG A 331 -25.18 29.66 -3.11
C ARG A 331 -24.57 28.55 -3.96
N TYR A 332 -24.86 28.56 -5.27
CA TYR A 332 -24.17 27.69 -6.21
C TYR A 332 -22.66 27.94 -6.21
N ALA A 333 -22.22 29.20 -6.25
CA ALA A 333 -20.79 29.54 -6.21
C ALA A 333 -20.09 28.98 -4.96
N ARG A 334 -20.66 29.20 -3.76
CA ARG A 334 -20.11 28.63 -2.51
C ARG A 334 -20.04 27.11 -2.50
N ALA A 335 -21.03 26.44 -3.10
CA ALA A 335 -21.04 24.99 -3.16
C ALA A 335 -20.03 24.43 -4.17
N ASP A 336 -19.89 25.11 -5.32
CA ASP A 336 -18.89 24.78 -6.34
C ASP A 336 -17.46 25.01 -5.81
N GLU A 337 -17.23 26.08 -5.02
CA GLU A 337 -15.94 26.39 -4.35
C GLU A 337 -15.45 25.27 -3.41
N ILE A 338 -16.37 24.52 -2.78
CA ILE A 338 -16.03 23.37 -1.91
C ILE A 338 -16.25 22.02 -2.60
N GLY A 339 -16.56 22.04 -3.90
CA GLY A 339 -16.66 20.86 -4.76
C GLY A 339 -17.89 19.99 -4.57
N VAL A 340 -19.01 20.53 -4.09
CA VAL A 340 -20.26 19.77 -3.94
C VAL A 340 -20.77 19.32 -5.32
N PRO A 341 -20.92 18.01 -5.60
CA PRO A 341 -21.28 17.52 -6.92
C PRO A 341 -22.68 17.93 -7.38
N ARG A 342 -23.64 17.99 -6.44
CA ARG A 342 -25.07 18.20 -6.72
C ARG A 342 -25.67 19.25 -5.80
N CYS A 343 -26.27 20.28 -6.39
CA CYS A 343 -27.08 21.26 -5.66
C CYS A 343 -28.57 21.04 -5.95
N LEU A 344 -29.39 21.01 -4.90
CA LEU A 344 -30.82 20.79 -4.94
C LEU A 344 -31.55 22.10 -4.65
N THR A 345 -32.30 22.60 -5.61
CA THR A 345 -33.05 23.85 -5.48
C THR A 345 -34.55 23.57 -5.34
N VAL A 346 -35.12 24.07 -4.24
CA VAL A 346 -36.55 23.99 -3.93
C VAL A 346 -37.21 25.30 -4.36
N ASP A 347 -38.07 25.24 -5.36
CA ASP A 347 -38.78 26.39 -5.95
C ASP A 347 -40.29 26.33 -5.67
N HIS A 348 -41.04 27.28 -6.24
CA HIS A 348 -42.50 27.32 -6.07
C HIS A 348 -43.19 26.06 -6.60
N GLN A 349 -42.66 25.45 -7.67
CA GLN A 349 -43.21 24.23 -8.24
C GLN A 349 -42.95 23.05 -7.31
N SER A 350 -41.81 23.00 -6.61
CA SER A 350 -41.51 21.96 -5.61
C SER A 350 -42.57 21.82 -4.52
N VAL A 351 -43.14 22.94 -4.07
CA VAL A 351 -44.21 22.93 -3.04
C VAL A 351 -45.50 22.30 -3.57
N GLN A 352 -45.73 22.36 -4.89
CA GLN A 352 -46.94 21.86 -5.54
C GLN A 352 -46.82 20.39 -5.95
N ASP A 353 -45.68 20.00 -6.54
CA ASP A 353 -45.52 18.69 -7.18
C ASP A 353 -44.46 17.79 -6.55
N GLN A 354 -43.83 18.23 -5.45
CA GLN A 354 -42.79 17.50 -4.73
C GLN A 354 -41.58 17.12 -5.61
N THR A 355 -41.29 17.90 -6.65
CA THR A 355 -40.07 17.77 -7.45
C THR A 355 -39.07 18.87 -7.13
N VAL A 356 -37.77 18.58 -7.22
CA VAL A 356 -36.70 19.57 -7.01
C VAL A 356 -35.78 19.64 -8.23
N THR A 357 -35.15 20.79 -8.41
CA THR A 357 -34.17 20.99 -9.46
C THR A 357 -32.80 20.53 -8.96
N VAL A 358 -32.21 19.55 -9.64
CA VAL A 358 -30.86 19.06 -9.39
C VAL A 358 -29.91 19.73 -10.38
N ARG A 359 -28.91 20.45 -9.87
CA ARG A 359 -27.84 21.05 -10.67
C ARG A 359 -26.56 20.24 -10.52
N ASN A 360 -25.94 19.87 -11.65
CA ASN A 360 -24.59 19.29 -11.69
C ASN A 360 -23.53 20.40 -11.58
N ARG A 361 -22.51 20.18 -10.73
CA ARG A 361 -21.39 21.12 -10.52
C ARG A 361 -20.64 21.42 -11.82
N ASP A 362 -20.22 20.37 -12.53
CA ASP A 362 -19.25 20.48 -13.61
C ASP A 362 -19.85 21.05 -14.88
N THR A 363 -21.04 20.58 -15.26
CA THR A 363 -21.73 21.03 -16.49
C THR A 363 -22.63 22.24 -16.24
N GLY A 364 -23.07 22.46 -15.01
CA GLY A 364 -24.07 23.46 -14.66
C GLY A 364 -25.50 23.12 -15.13
N GLU A 365 -25.69 21.97 -15.77
CA GLU A 365 -27.00 21.51 -16.25
C GLU A 365 -27.97 21.26 -15.10
N GLN A 366 -29.25 21.48 -15.38
CA GLN A 366 -30.34 21.38 -14.41
C GLN A 366 -31.43 20.46 -14.94
N HIS A 367 -31.87 19.53 -14.10
CA HIS A 367 -33.00 18.65 -14.39
C HIS A 367 -33.91 18.53 -13.16
N ARG A 368 -35.20 18.27 -13.36
CA ARG A 368 -36.15 18.06 -12.24
C ARG A 368 -36.22 16.59 -11.89
N VAL A 369 -36.18 16.29 -10.60
CA VAL A 369 -36.31 14.93 -10.05
C VAL A 369 -37.34 14.98 -8.92
N HIS A 370 -38.15 13.93 -8.80
CA HIS A 370 -39.08 13.82 -7.68
C HIS A 370 -38.32 13.56 -6.37
N ILE A 371 -38.72 14.18 -5.26
CA ILE A 371 -37.99 14.11 -3.97
C ILE A 371 -37.83 12.66 -3.47
N ASN A 372 -38.73 11.75 -3.87
CA ASN A 372 -38.64 10.34 -3.49
C ASN A 372 -37.64 9.52 -4.31
N ASP A 373 -37.21 10.02 -5.46
CA ASP A 373 -36.23 9.35 -6.32
C ASP A 373 -34.79 9.85 -6.03
N LEU A 374 -34.64 10.71 -5.01
CA LEU A 374 -33.35 11.15 -4.51
C LEU A 374 -32.82 10.12 -3.51
N VAL A 375 -31.63 9.60 -3.83
CA VAL A 375 -30.83 8.59 -3.11
C VAL A 375 -31.38 7.17 -3.18
#